data_AF-A0A2W7AUB9-F1
#
_entry.id   AF-A0A2W7AUB9-F1
#
_cell.length_a   1.000
_cell.length_b   1.000
_cell.length_c   1.000
_cell.angle_alpha   90.00
_cell.angle_beta   90.00
_cell.angle_gamma   90.00
#
_symmetry.space_group_name_H-M   'P 1'
#
loop_
_entity.id
_entity.type
_entity.pdbx_description
1 polymer ?
#
loop_
_entity_poly.entity_id
_entity_poly.type
_entity_poly.pdbx_seq_one_letter_code
_entity_poly.pdbx_strand_id
1 'polypeptide(L)' 'MATIKIRKTPGVCNGAACIGRTQIPVWQLIALHLQGCSDANLLGDYPQLTRDDLKAVRTYYAQNPEEIDAAIAAENSEN' A
#
# COMPACT_ATOMS: atom_id res chain seq x y z
N MET A 1 2.78 6.85 20.97
CA MET A 1 3.44 6.81 19.65
C MET A 1 3.16 5.44 19.05
N ALA A 2 2.20 5.35 18.12
CA ALA A 2 1.79 4.06 17.57
C ALA A 2 2.81 3.64 16.51
N THR A 3 3.58 2.60 16.81
CA THR A 3 4.44 1.92 15.85
C THR A 3 3.55 1.23 14.83
N ILE A 4 3.39 1.86 13.66
CA ILE A 4 2.64 1.30 12.54
C ILE A 4 3.39 0.05 12.06
N LYS A 5 2.75 -1.12 12.16
CA LYS A 5 3.28 -2.38 11.62
C LYS A 5 2.61 -2.63 10.28
N ILE A 6 3.38 -2.53 9.20
CA ILE A 6 2.99 -3.15 7.93
C ILE A 6 2.81 -4.64 8.22
N ARG A 7 1.59 -5.13 8.06
CA ARG A 7 1.24 -6.52 8.35
C ARG A 7 1.15 -7.27 7.03
N LYS A 8 2.14 -8.11 6.77
CA LYS A 8 2.10 -9.06 5.65
C LYS A 8 1.34 -10.29 6.15
N THR A 9 0.17 -10.55 5.59
CA THR A 9 -0.58 -11.79 5.88
C THR A 9 -0.35 -12.75 4.73
N PRO A 10 0.51 -13.77 4.87
CA PRO A 10 0.72 -14.75 3.80
C PRO A 10 -0.61 -15.46 3.51
N GLY A 11 -1.07 -15.41 2.26
CA GLY A 11 -2.32 -16.05 1.81
C GLY A 11 -3.54 -15.14 1.68
N VAL A 12 -3.44 -13.85 1.98
CA VAL A 12 -4.52 -12.85 1.73
C VAL A 12 -4.01 -11.85 0.68
N CYS A 13 -4.80 -11.58 -0.37
CA CYS A 13 -4.42 -10.76 -1.54
C CYS A 13 -3.04 -11.17 -2.12
N ASN A 14 -2.85 -12.44 -2.47
CA ASN A 14 -1.58 -12.98 -2.98
C ASN A 14 -0.35 -12.79 -2.04
N GLY A 15 -0.57 -12.53 -0.74
CA GLY A 15 0.52 -12.23 0.21
C GLY A 15 0.88 -10.75 0.31
N ALA A 16 0.01 -9.87 -0.18
CA ALA A 16 0.20 -8.43 -0.12
C ALA A 16 0.36 -7.91 1.31
N ALA A 17 1.24 -6.92 1.45
CA ALA A 17 1.41 -6.17 2.67
C ALA A 17 0.21 -5.22 2.88
N CYS A 18 -0.42 -5.26 4.06
CA CYS A 18 -1.50 -4.34 4.43
C CYS A 18 -1.01 -3.32 5.46
N ILE A 19 -1.59 -2.11 5.41
CA ILE A 19 -1.22 -1.02 6.33
C ILE A 19 -1.95 -1.17 7.65
N GLY A 20 -1.21 -1.46 8.72
CA GLY A 20 -1.69 -1.38 10.10
C GLY A 20 -2.95 -2.22 10.35
N ARG A 21 -4.06 -1.55 10.69
CA ARG A 21 -5.37 -2.17 10.98
C ARG A 21 -6.34 -2.10 9.79
N THR A 22 -5.90 -1.54 8.68
CA THR A 22 -6.74 -1.36 7.49
C THR A 22 -6.58 -2.59 6.58
N GLN A 23 -7.64 -2.93 5.85
CA GLN A 23 -7.55 -3.88 4.73
C GLN A 23 -7.08 -3.20 3.45
N ILE A 24 -6.34 -2.10 3.55
CA ILE A 24 -5.81 -1.40 2.38
C ILE A 24 -4.44 -2.01 2.04
N PRO A 25 -4.27 -2.56 0.83
CA PRO A 25 -2.99 -3.08 0.38
C PRO A 25 -2.00 -1.95 0.12
N VAL A 26 -0.73 -2.18 0.44
CA VAL A 26 0.40 -1.29 0.13
C VAL A 26 0.48 -1.03 -1.38
N TRP A 27 0.26 -2.07 -2.20
CA TRP A 27 0.31 -1.96 -3.65
C TRP A 27 -0.78 -1.03 -4.21
N GLN A 28 -1.96 -0.96 -3.59
CA GLN A 28 -3.06 -0.08 -4.01
C GLN A 28 -2.62 1.39 -3.90
N LEU A 29 -1.96 1.75 -2.80
CA LEU A 29 -1.44 3.11 -2.63
C LEU A 29 -0.36 3.46 -3.63
N ILE A 30 0.55 2.53 -3.90
CA ILE A 30 1.60 2.73 -4.90
C ILE A 30 0.98 2.87 -6.29
N ALA A 31 0.00 2.03 -6.65
CA ALA A 31 -0.74 2.14 -7.90
C ALA A 31 -1.43 3.51 -8.04
N LEU A 32 -2.14 3.97 -7.01
CA LEU A 32 -2.75 5.31 -7.00
C LEU A 32 -1.68 6.41 -7.15
N HIS A 33 -0.54 6.25 -6.49
CA HIS A 33 0.56 7.20 -6.59
C HIS A 33 1.18 7.24 -8.00
N LEU A 34 1.35 6.07 -8.65
CA LEU A 34 1.79 5.94 -10.04
C LEU A 34 0.79 6.54 -11.03
N GLN A 35 -0.51 6.47 -10.71
CA GLN A 35 -1.58 7.15 -11.46
C GLN A 35 -1.59 8.68 -11.27
N GLY A 36 -0.69 9.23 -10.45
CA GLY A 36 -0.60 10.67 -10.18
C GLY A 36 -1.47 11.15 -9.02
N CYS A 37 -2.04 10.26 -8.20
CA CYS A 37 -2.73 10.69 -6.99
C CYS A 37 -1.73 11.29 -5.99
N SER A 38 -2.04 12.51 -5.57
CA SER A 38 -1.31 13.20 -4.52
C SER A 38 -1.62 12.60 -3.14
N ASP A 39 -0.65 12.66 -2.24
CA ASP A 39 -0.76 12.17 -0.86
C ASP A 39 -1.98 12.77 -0.15
N ALA A 40 -2.26 14.06 -0.40
CA ALA A 40 -3.40 14.77 0.16
C ALA A 40 -4.75 14.20 -0.32
N ASN A 41 -4.83 13.72 -1.56
CA ASN A 41 -6.03 13.12 -2.10
C ASN A 41 -6.26 11.74 -1.49
N LEU A 42 -5.19 10.94 -1.34
CA LEU A 42 -5.24 9.66 -0.63
C LEU A 42 -5.65 9.82 0.84
N LEU A 43 -5.15 10.85 1.54
CA LEU A 43 -5.55 11.14 2.91
C LEU A 43 -7.01 11.63 3.00
N GLY A 44 -7.51 12.25 1.94
CA GLY A 44 -8.92 12.66 1.84
C GLY A 44 -9.85 11.46 1.62
N ASP A 45 -9.48 10.56 0.71
CA ASP A 45 -10.24 9.35 0.38
C ASP A 45 -10.21 8.33 1.53
N TYR A 46 -9.06 8.26 2.21
CA TYR A 46 -8.82 7.39 3.35
C TYR A 46 -8.46 8.21 4.59
N PRO A 47 -9.44 8.79 5.30
CA PRO A 47 -9.19 9.58 6.51
C PRO A 47 -8.59 8.77 7.67
N GLN A 48 -8.58 7.44 7.55
CA GLN A 48 -7.93 6.51 8.45
C GLN A 48 -6.43 6.31 8.18
N LEU A 49 -5.92 6.79 7.05
CA LEU A 49 -4.50 6.77 6.73
C LEU A 49 -3.84 8.06 7.23
N THR A 50 -2.58 7.93 7.64
CA THR A 50 -1.75 9.04 8.09
C THR A 50 -0.58 9.22 7.12
N ARG A 51 0.04 10.41 7.13
CA ARG A 51 1.30 10.64 6.42
C ARG A 51 2.42 9.67 6.82
N ASP A 52 2.38 9.18 8.05
CA ASP A 52 3.33 8.17 8.54
C ASP A 52 3.12 6.82 7.83
N ASP A 53 1.86 6.41 7.64
CA ASP A 53 1.51 5.22 6.86
C ASP A 53 2.03 5.34 5.42
N LEU A 54 1.84 6.49 4.77
CA LEU A 54 2.36 6.74 3.42
C LEU A 54 3.88 6.63 3.34
N LYS A 55 4.59 7.13 4.36
CA LYS A 55 6.04 6.97 4.46
C LYS A 55 6.43 5.51 4.63
N ALA A 56 5.78 4.78 5.53
CA ALA A 56 6.06 3.37 5.75
C ALA A 56 5.85 2.54 4.47
N VAL A 57 4.75 2.79 3.75
CA VAL A 57 4.42 2.18 2.45
C VAL A 57 5.53 2.45 1.44
N ARG A 58 5.94 3.71 1.25
CA ARG A 58 7.04 4.07 0.33
C ARG A 58 8.36 3.43 0.74
N THR A 59 8.68 3.38 2.03
CA THR A 59 9.89 2.73 2.54
C THR A 59 9.86 1.22 2.28
N TYR A 60 8.71 0.57 2.39
CA TYR A 60 8.55 -0.84 2.05
C TYR A 60 8.65 -1.07 0.54
N TYR A 61 8.01 -0.22 -0.26
CA TYR A 61 8.10 -0.24 -1.72
C TYR A 61 9.54 -0.05 -2.21
N ALA A 62 10.28 0.90 -1.64
CA ALA A 62 11.68 1.13 -2.00
C ALA A 62 12.58 -0.08 -1.69
N GLN A 63 12.22 -0.91 -0.71
CA GLN A 63 12.93 -2.15 -0.39
C GLN A 63 12.50 -3.32 -1.27
N ASN A 64 11.27 -3.32 -1.78
CA ASN A 64 10.69 -4.43 -2.56
C ASN A 64 9.87 -3.91 -3.76
N PRO A 65 10.47 -3.14 -4.69
CA PRO A 65 9.70 -2.51 -5.76
C PRO A 65 9.16 -3.55 -6.74
N GLU A 66 9.96 -4.57 -7.08
CA GLU A 66 9.57 -5.65 -8.01
C GLU A 66 8.38 -6.48 -7.49
N GLU A 67 8.37 -6.81 -6.19
CA GLU A 67 7.25 -7.55 -5.57
C GLU A 67 5.95 -6.76 -5.67
N ILE A 68 6.01 -5.46 -5.41
CA ILE A 68 4.83 -4.60 -5.43
C ILE A 68 4.36 -4.35 -6.86
N ASP A 69 5.26 -4.07 -7.79
CA ASP A 69 4.90 -3.84 -9.20
C ASP A 69 4.29 -5.10 -9.83
N ALA A 70 4.85 -6.28 -9.54
CA ALA A 70 4.28 -7.56 -9.94
C ALA A 70 2.89 -7.78 -9.33
N ALA A 71 2.67 -7.41 -8.05
CA ALA A 71 1.36 -7.50 -7.42
C ALA A 71 0.34 -6.54 -8.06
N ILE A 72 0.75 -5.32 -8.42
CA ILE A 72 -0.08 -4.35 -9.15
C ILE A 72 -0.44 -4.91 -10.54
N ALA A 73 0.52 -5.47 -11.26
CA ALA A 73 0.30 -6.03 -12.59
C ALA A 73 -0.62 -7.26 -12.55
N ALA A 74 -0.45 -8.15 -11.56
CA ALA A 74 -1.29 -9.32 -11.37
C ALA A 74 -2.75 -8.94 -11.08
N GLU A 75 -2.99 -8.02 -10.15
CA GLU A 75 -4.35 -7.54 -9.84
C GLU A 75 -5.01 -6.87 -11.06
N ASN A 76 -4.27 -6.02 -11.79
CA ASN A 76 -4.80 -5.37 -12.99
C ASN A 76 -5.09 -6.35 -14.14
N SER A 77 -4.51 -7.56 -14.13
CA SER A 77 -4.74 -8.58 -15.16
C SER A 77 -5.87 -9.55 -14.79
N GLU A 78 -6.27 -9.64 -13.52
CA GLU A 78 -7.30 -10.56 -13.03
C GLU A 78 -8.70 -9.92 -12.88
N ASN A 79 -8.85 -8.61 -13.17
CA ASN A 79 -10.13 -7.89 -13.20
C ASN A 79 -10.52 -7.46 -14.62
#